data_AF-A0A3B3SSH1-F1
#
_entry.id   AF-A0A3B3SSH1-F1
#
_cell.length_a   1.000
_cell.length_b   1.000
_cell.length_c   1.000
_cell.angle_alpha   90.00
_cell.angle_beta   90.00
_cell.angle_gamma   90.00
#
_symmetry.space_group_name_H-M   'P 1'
#
loop_
_entity.id
_entity.type
_entity.pdbx_description
1 polymer ?
#
loop_
_entity_poly.entity_id
_entity_poly.type
_entity_poly.pdbx_seq_one_letter_code
_entity_poly.pdbx_strand_id
1 'polypeptide(L)'
;MDPARTLETRIAAVEQLLASQAAQVPLPSSPPRAATPLPIALPERYDGNPDQCKGFLMQVGMYVEEHPEMFTSPSAEVRFTVSLLTGRAREWATALWMDSSPLL
;
A
#
# COMPACT_ATOMS: atom_id res chain seq x y z
N MET A 1 60.84 37.32 -16.34
CA MET A 1 59.49 36.76 -16.13
C MET A 1 59.64 35.25 -16.15
N ASP A 2 59.22 34.55 -15.10
CA ASP A 2 59.50 33.12 -14.91
C ASP A 2 58.38 32.27 -15.51
N PRO A 3 58.62 31.52 -16.61
CA PRO A 3 57.59 30.79 -17.33
C PRO A 3 56.98 29.64 -16.52
N ALA A 4 57.71 29.09 -15.55
CA ALA A 4 57.22 28.00 -14.69
C ALA A 4 56.09 28.52 -13.77
N ARG A 5 56.31 29.67 -13.14
CA ARG A 5 55.32 30.33 -12.26
C ARG A 5 54.03 30.68 -13.02
N THR A 6 54.15 31.07 -14.28
CA THR A 6 52.99 31.35 -15.14
C THR A 6 52.20 30.08 -15.47
N LEU A 7 52.85 28.95 -15.74
CA LEU A 7 52.17 27.69 -16.00
C LEU A 7 51.41 27.17 -14.78
N GLU A 8 52.05 27.21 -13.61
CA GLU A 8 51.44 26.82 -12.32
C GLU A 8 50.18 27.63 -12.03
N THR A 9 50.22 28.94 -12.27
CA THR A 9 49.07 29.83 -12.06
C THR A 9 47.90 29.48 -12.99
N ARG A 10 48.19 29.08 -14.23
CA ARG A 10 47.16 28.67 -15.20
C ARG A 10 46.53 27.32 -14.84
N ILE A 11 47.30 26.38 -14.31
CA ILE A 11 46.79 25.08 -13.86
C ILE A 11 45.83 25.28 -12.69
N ALA A 12 46.23 26.03 -11.66
CA ALA A 12 45.38 26.32 -10.51
C ALA A 12 44.07 27.03 -10.90
N ALA A 13 44.12 27.95 -11.86
CA ALA A 13 42.94 28.63 -12.37
C ALA A 13 41.97 27.67 -13.09
N VAL A 14 42.48 26.71 -13.88
CA VAL A 14 41.64 25.71 -14.56
C VAL A 14 41.01 24.75 -13.55
N GLU A 15 41.75 24.33 -12.52
CA GLU A 15 41.24 23.47 -11.46
C GLU A 15 40.11 24.15 -10.66
N GLN A 16 40.26 25.43 -10.30
CA GLN A 16 39.20 26.20 -9.65
C GLN A 16 37.96 26.36 -10.52
N LEU A 17 38.13 26.53 -11.83
CA LEU A 17 37.02 26.67 -12.77
C LEU A 17 36.26 25.35 -12.92
N LEU A 18 36.97 24.22 -12.91
CA LEU A 18 36.36 22.89 -12.94
C LEU A 18 35.60 22.58 -11.63
N ALA A 19 36.19 22.90 -10.48
CA ALA A 19 35.57 22.68 -9.17
C ALA A 19 34.32 23.54 -8.96
N SER A 20 34.36 24.82 -9.38
CA SER A 20 33.20 25.70 -9.33
C SER A 20 32.08 25.24 -10.25
N GLN A 21 32.39 24.72 -11.44
CA GLN A 21 31.39 24.17 -12.35
C GLN A 21 30.72 22.89 -11.77
N ALA A 22 31.48 22.01 -11.14
CA ALA A 22 30.95 20.81 -10.49
C ALA A 22 29.99 21.13 -9.32
N ALA A 23 30.26 22.20 -8.58
CA ALA A 23 29.41 22.65 -7.47
C ALA A 23 28.10 23.33 -7.92
N GLN A 24 28.01 23.73 -9.19
CA GLN A 24 26.86 24.45 -9.76
C GLN A 24 25.86 23.53 -10.47
N VAL A 25 26.15 22.23 -10.62
CA VAL A 25 25.20 21.27 -11.20
C VAL A 25 24.16 20.93 -10.12
N PRO A 26 22.91 21.41 -10.23
CA PRO A 26 21.88 21.01 -9.30
C PRO A 26 21.58 19.54 -9.55
N LEU A 27 21.86 18.69 -8.57
CA LEU A 27 21.38 17.32 -8.61
C LEU A 27 19.85 17.38 -8.58
N PRO A 28 19.13 16.73 -9.50
CA PRO A 28 17.69 16.65 -9.41
C PRO A 28 17.34 16.00 -8.07
N SER A 29 16.52 16.68 -7.27
CA SER A 29 15.97 16.12 -6.05
C SER A 29 15.22 14.85 -6.42
N SER A 30 15.65 13.71 -5.87
CA SER A 30 14.88 12.48 -6.02
C SER A 30 13.47 12.72 -5.47
N PRO A 31 12.41 12.38 -6.21
CA PRO A 31 11.06 12.54 -5.70
C PRO A 31 10.95 11.76 -4.38
N PRO A 32 10.22 12.30 -3.37
CA PRO A 32 10.00 11.57 -2.14
C PRO A 32 9.40 10.21 -2.50
N ARG A 33 10.08 9.13 -2.11
CA ARG A 33 9.57 7.77 -2.30
C ARG A 33 8.34 7.66 -1.40
N ALA A 34 7.15 7.77 -1.99
CA ALA A 34 5.92 7.52 -1.27
C ALA A 34 6.02 6.12 -0.66
N ALA A 35 5.93 6.02 0.67
CA ALA A 35 5.81 4.73 1.32
C ALA A 35 4.46 4.16 0.92
N THR A 36 4.45 3.17 0.05
CA THR A 36 3.24 2.40 -0.22
C THR A 36 2.88 1.66 1.06
N PRO A 37 1.65 1.82 1.59
CA PRO A 37 1.18 1.03 2.72
C PRO A 37 1.37 -0.45 2.45
N LEU A 38 1.74 -1.22 3.47
CA LEU A 38 1.81 -2.68 3.35
C LEU A 38 0.37 -3.19 3.17
N PRO A 39 0.09 -4.00 2.13
CA PRO A 39 -1.26 -4.49 1.90
C PRO A 39 -1.66 -5.48 2.99
N ILE A 40 -2.87 -5.35 3.54
CA ILE A 40 -3.46 -6.37 4.41
C ILE A 40 -3.94 -7.56 3.57
N ALA A 41 -3.76 -8.77 4.09
CA ALA A 41 -4.20 -9.98 3.41
C ALA A 41 -5.74 -10.07 3.39
N LEU A 42 -6.30 -10.66 2.33
CA LEU A 42 -7.72 -10.99 2.27
C LEU A 42 -8.07 -11.99 3.38
N PRO A 43 -9.23 -11.82 4.06
CA PRO A 43 -9.69 -12.79 5.05
C PRO A 43 -9.85 -14.19 4.45
N GLU A 44 -9.61 -15.20 5.27
CA GLU A 44 -9.85 -16.59 4.90
C GLU A 44 -11.34 -16.87 4.65
N ARG A 45 -11.61 -17.82 3.76
CA ARG A 45 -12.99 -18.27 3.52
C ARG A 45 -13.51 -19.07 4.71
N TYR A 46 -14.79 -18.90 5.01
CA TYR A 46 -15.42 -19.51 6.18
C TYR A 46 -16.46 -20.56 5.77
N ASP A 47 -16.35 -21.78 6.27
CA ASP A 47 -17.23 -22.91 5.93
C ASP A 47 -18.40 -23.10 6.89
N GLY A 48 -18.41 -22.35 8.01
CA GLY A 48 -19.37 -22.49 9.09
C GLY A 48 -18.85 -23.17 10.35
N ASN A 49 -17.55 -23.48 10.46
CA ASN A 49 -16.97 -24.06 11.67
C ASN A 49 -16.99 -23.08 12.87
N PRO A 50 -17.76 -23.34 13.94
CA PRO A 50 -17.87 -22.43 15.08
C PRO A 50 -16.54 -22.07 15.75
N ASP A 51 -15.58 -23.01 15.77
CA ASP A 51 -14.26 -22.79 16.39
C ASP A 51 -13.44 -21.71 15.66
N GLN A 52 -13.71 -21.50 14.37
CA GLN A 52 -13.01 -20.51 13.53
C GLN A 52 -13.77 -19.19 13.41
N CYS A 53 -15.03 -19.13 13.86
CA CYS A 53 -15.91 -17.98 13.67
C CYS A 53 -15.31 -16.67 14.20
N LYS A 54 -14.74 -16.69 15.40
CA LYS A 54 -14.11 -15.50 16.00
C LYS A 54 -12.90 -15.02 15.20
N GLY A 55 -12.07 -15.94 14.73
CA GLY A 55 -10.89 -15.63 13.91
C GLY A 55 -11.28 -15.06 12.55
N PHE A 56 -12.30 -15.65 11.91
CA PHE A 56 -12.85 -15.14 10.66
C PHE A 56 -13.38 -13.71 10.78
N LEU A 57 -14.23 -13.43 11.79
CA LEU A 57 -14.79 -12.09 11.99
C LEU A 57 -13.72 -11.04 12.31
N MET A 58 -12.70 -11.41 13.08
CA MET A 58 -11.54 -10.54 13.34
C MET A 58 -10.82 -10.18 12.02
N GLN A 59 -10.58 -11.15 11.13
CA GLN A 59 -9.95 -10.89 9.84
C GLN A 59 -10.79 -9.96 8.95
N VAL A 60 -12.11 -10.18 8.90
CA VAL A 60 -13.04 -9.31 8.17
C VAL A 60 -12.98 -7.88 8.70
N GLY A 61 -13.04 -7.70 10.02
CA GLY A 61 -12.97 -6.38 10.66
C GLY A 61 -11.68 -5.63 10.30
N MET A 62 -10.52 -6.28 10.42
CA MET A 62 -9.25 -5.66 10.04
C MET A 62 -9.22 -5.25 8.55
N TYR A 63 -9.76 -6.08 7.65
CA TYR A 63 -9.79 -5.75 6.23
C TYR A 63 -10.68 -4.55 5.92
N VAL A 64 -11.81 -4.41 6.63
CA VAL A 64 -12.73 -3.28 6.50
C VAL A 64 -12.11 -2.00 7.06
N GLU A 65 -11.48 -2.07 8.23
CA GLU A 65 -10.78 -0.95 8.86
C GLU A 65 -9.65 -0.38 7.99
N GLU A 66 -8.92 -1.25 7.28
CA GLU A 66 -7.84 -0.84 6.37
C GLU A 66 -8.32 -0.27 5.03
N HIS A 67 -9.58 -0.48 4.65
CA HIS A 67 -10.12 -0.03 3.35
C HIS A 67 -11.45 0.73 3.48
N PRO A 68 -11.52 1.79 4.31
CA PRO A 68 -12.77 2.51 4.58
C PRO A 68 -13.44 3.06 3.32
N GLU A 69 -12.67 3.38 2.27
CA GLU A 69 -13.16 3.85 0.98
C GLU A 69 -13.93 2.79 0.18
N MET A 70 -13.67 1.50 0.43
CA MET A 70 -14.41 0.39 -0.20
C MET A 70 -15.69 0.03 0.55
N PHE A 71 -15.77 0.35 1.84
CA PHE A 71 -16.87 -0.03 2.75
C PHE A 71 -17.72 1.17 3.18
N THR A 72 -18.18 1.96 2.21
CA THR A 72 -18.95 3.20 2.44
C THR A 72 -20.39 2.98 2.93
N SER A 73 -20.84 1.73 3.03
CA SER A 73 -22.16 1.37 3.56
C SER A 73 -22.08 0.06 4.34
N PRO A 74 -22.91 -0.13 5.38
CA PRO A 74 -22.98 -1.41 6.10
C PRO A 74 -23.28 -2.59 5.16
N SER A 75 -24.09 -2.37 4.11
CA SER A 75 -24.39 -3.40 3.10
C SER A 75 -23.19 -3.81 2.24
N ALA A 76 -22.14 -2.99 2.15
CA ALA A 76 -20.90 -3.39 1.47
C ALA A 76 -20.11 -4.41 2.31
N GLU A 77 -20.00 -4.17 3.62
CA GLU A 77 -19.36 -5.08 4.57
C GLU A 77 -20.10 -6.43 4.66
N VAL A 78 -21.44 -6.39 4.73
CA VAL A 78 -22.27 -7.62 4.72
C VAL A 78 -22.03 -8.42 3.44
N ARG A 79 -22.10 -7.79 2.27
CA ARG A 79 -21.87 -8.48 0.98
C ARG A 79 -20.46 -9.07 0.88
N PHE A 80 -19.45 -8.33 1.35
CA PHE A 80 -18.09 -8.83 1.39
C PHE A 80 -17.97 -10.06 2.30
N THR A 81 -18.51 -9.98 3.52
CA THR A 81 -18.53 -11.09 4.48
C THR A 81 -19.23 -12.33 3.89
N VAL A 82 -20.40 -12.14 3.27
CA VAL A 82 -21.16 -13.22 2.62
C VAL A 82 -20.39 -13.82 1.45
N SER A 83 -19.63 -13.02 0.70
CA SER A 83 -18.81 -13.51 -0.43
C SER A 83 -17.68 -14.46 -0.01
N LEU A 84 -17.26 -14.40 1.26
CA LEU A 84 -16.23 -15.25 1.84
C LEU A 84 -16.79 -16.59 2.37
N LEU A 85 -18.12 -16.75 2.39
CA LEU A 85 -18.74 -17.99 2.86
C LEU A 85 -18.54 -19.13 1.86
N THR A 86 -18.33 -20.32 2.41
CA THR A 86 -18.18 -21.58 1.68
C THR A 86 -18.96 -22.69 2.39
N GLY A 87 -19.01 -23.88 1.78
CA GLY A 87 -19.66 -25.05 2.37
C GLY A 87 -21.06 -24.77 2.93
N ARG A 88 -21.29 -25.22 4.16
CA ARG A 88 -22.59 -25.10 4.84
C ARG A 88 -22.97 -23.65 5.15
N ALA A 89 -22.00 -22.78 5.46
CA ALA A 89 -22.29 -21.37 5.70
C ALA A 89 -22.84 -20.68 4.44
N ARG A 90 -22.29 -21.01 3.27
CA ARG A 90 -22.80 -20.49 1.99
C ARG A 90 -24.20 -21.03 1.66
N GLU A 91 -24.44 -22.32 1.91
CA GLU A 91 -25.77 -22.92 1.72
C GLU A 91 -26.82 -22.23 2.59
N TRP A 92 -26.50 -21.98 3.87
CA TRP A 92 -27.34 -21.21 4.78
C TRP A 92 -27.62 -19.79 4.26
N ALA A 93 -26.58 -19.05 3.85
CA ALA A 93 -26.76 -17.70 3.30
C ALA A 93 -27.59 -17.71 2.00
N THR A 94 -27.40 -18.71 1.15
CA THR A 94 -28.18 -18.86 -0.09
C THR A 94 -29.67 -19.07 0.21
N ALA A 95 -30.00 -19.91 1.20
CA ALA A 95 -31.38 -20.13 1.61
C ALA A 95 -32.04 -18.83 2.12
N LEU A 96 -31.35 -18.08 2.99
CA LEU A 96 -31.86 -16.80 3.46
C LEU A 96 -32.05 -15.77 2.33
N TRP A 97 -31.16 -15.78 1.33
CA TRP A 97 -31.26 -14.89 0.18
C TRP A 97 -32.49 -15.24 -0.66
N MET A 98 -32.74 -16.53 -0.91
CA MET A 98 -33.92 -16.99 -1.65
C MET A 98 -35.22 -16.63 -0.94
N ASP A 99 -35.22 -16.67 0.40
CA ASP A 99 -36.38 -16.33 1.22
C ASP A 99 -36.58 -14.81 1.39
N SER A 100 -35.73 -13.96 0.79
CA SER A 100 -35.72 -12.50 1.02
C SER A 100 -35.71 -12.16 2.52
N SER A 101 -34.96 -12.95 3.29
CA SER A 101 -34.93 -12.85 4.75
C SER A 101 -34.35 -11.51 5.20
N PRO A 102 -34.93 -10.86 6.23
CA PRO A 102 -34.37 -9.63 6.79
C PRO A 102 -33.04 -9.83 7.54
N LEU A 103 -32.53 -11.06 7.60
CA LEU A 103 -31.24 -11.39 8.20
C LEU A 103 -30.05 -11.19 7.25
N LEU A 104 -30.30 -10.91 5.97
CA LEU A 104 -29.32 -10.57 4.93
C LEU A 104 -29.47 -9.10 4.50
#